data_AF-A0A7S1CIJ2-F1
#
_entry.id   AF-A0A7S1CIJ2-F1
#
_cell.length_a   1.000
_cell.length_b   1.000
_cell.length_c   1.000
_cell.angle_alpha   90.00
_cell.angle_beta   90.00
_cell.angle_gamma   90.00
#
_symmetry.space_group_name_H-M   'P 1'
#
loop_
_entity.id
_entity.type
_entity.pdbx_description
1 polymer ?
#
loop_
_entity_poly.entity_id
_entity_poly.type
_entity_poly.pdbx_seq_one_letter_code
_entity_poly.pdbx_strand_id
1 'polypeptide(L)'
;AAHADRLVAAELPGYPPRRLASVVADSPVHKARLLYYFPNAGEGEGEEGGGKDAASSWCGWHNDHGSLTGLAEAMYFDADGREVPCPDEGAGLFVRTRQGKVVRVVTPPGAVAFQIGETAQVH
;
A
#
# COMPACT_ATOMS: atom_id res chain seq x y z
N ALA A 1 -4.54 6.94 12.68
CA ALA A 1 -3.64 6.74 13.84
C ALA A 1 -4.39 6.27 15.09
N ALA A 2 -5.30 7.06 15.69
CA ALA A 2 -6.00 6.67 16.93
C ALA A 2 -6.77 5.33 16.87
N HIS A 3 -7.33 4.98 15.71
CA HIS A 3 -7.95 3.66 15.50
C HIS A 3 -6.91 2.51 15.54
N ALA A 4 -5.73 2.72 14.95
CA ALA A 4 -4.65 1.75 15.00
C ALA A 4 -4.08 1.62 16.42
N ASP A 5 -3.94 2.73 17.16
CA ASP A 5 -3.56 2.68 18.58
C ASP A 5 -4.52 1.80 19.39
N ARG A 6 -5.84 1.97 19.21
CA ARG A 6 -6.85 1.16 19.90
C ARG A 6 -6.77 -0.32 19.52
N LEU A 7 -6.56 -0.61 18.24
CA LEU A 7 -6.41 -1.98 17.75
C LEU A 7 -5.20 -2.65 18.39
N VAL A 8 -4.04 -1.99 18.40
CA VAL A 8 -2.82 -2.57 18.98
C VAL A 8 -2.92 -2.69 20.49
N ALA A 9 -3.51 -1.70 21.18
CA ALA A 9 -3.70 -1.76 22.62
C ALA A 9 -4.59 -2.92 23.08
N ALA A 10 -5.53 -3.36 22.25
CA ALA A 10 -6.37 -4.53 22.52
C ALA A 10 -5.58 -5.85 22.49
N GLU A 11 -4.54 -5.92 21.65
CA GLU A 11 -3.75 -7.14 21.41
C GLU A 11 -2.43 -7.17 22.21
N LEU A 12 -1.91 -6.01 22.59
CA LEU A 12 -0.60 -5.87 23.25
C LEU A 12 -0.73 -5.16 24.61
N PRO A 13 -0.77 -5.93 25.72
CA PRO A 13 -0.74 -5.37 27.06
C PRO A 13 0.49 -4.47 27.27
N GLY A 14 0.27 -3.29 27.83
CA GLY A 14 1.33 -2.31 28.06
C GLY A 14 1.65 -1.42 26.85
N TYR A 15 0.90 -1.50 25.76
CA TYR A 15 1.01 -0.54 24.66
C TYR A 15 0.74 0.89 25.15
N PRO A 16 1.66 1.85 24.93
CA PRO A 16 1.47 3.21 25.40
C PRO A 16 0.26 3.89 24.74
N PRO A 17 -0.58 4.61 25.50
CA PRO A 17 -1.75 5.26 24.95
C PRO A 17 -1.34 6.33 23.93
N ARG A 18 -2.06 6.35 22.80
CA ARG A 18 -1.87 7.32 21.69
C ARG A 18 -0.46 7.33 21.09
N ARG A 19 0.34 6.25 21.18
CA ARG A 19 1.72 6.24 20.66
C ARG A 19 1.80 6.69 19.20
N LEU A 20 1.06 6.02 18.32
CA LEU A 20 1.08 6.35 16.89
C LEU A 20 0.38 7.69 16.61
N ALA A 21 -0.70 8.01 17.32
CA ALA A 21 -1.37 9.30 17.18
C ALA A 21 -0.46 10.48 17.53
N SER A 22 0.35 10.39 18.59
CA SER A 22 1.32 11.42 18.94
C SER A 22 2.43 11.51 17.89
N VAL A 23 2.98 10.37 17.43
CA VAL A 23 3.99 10.35 16.34
C VAL A 23 3.48 11.06 15.08
N VAL A 24 2.23 10.81 14.70
CA VAL A 24 1.63 11.48 13.53
C VAL A 24 1.36 12.96 13.80
N ALA A 25 0.86 13.33 14.97
CA ALA A 25 0.52 14.72 15.32
C ALA A 25 1.76 15.62 15.47
N ASP A 26 2.84 15.08 16.02
CA ASP A 26 4.07 15.82 16.29
C ASP A 26 5.06 15.77 15.11
N SER A 27 4.74 15.03 14.05
CA SER A 27 5.61 14.92 12.87
C SER A 27 5.69 16.26 12.12
N PRO A 28 6.89 16.83 11.91
CA PRO A 28 7.06 18.05 11.13
C PRO A 28 6.96 17.79 9.61
N VAL A 29 6.92 16.52 9.19
CA VAL A 29 7.00 16.14 7.78
C VAL A 29 5.89 15.15 7.45
N HIS A 30 5.02 15.56 6.53
CA HIS A 30 4.06 14.71 5.85
C HIS A 30 4.35 14.74 4.36
N LYS A 31 4.42 13.57 3.73
CA LYS A 31 4.67 13.46 2.29
C LYS A 31 3.49 12.73 1.66
N ALA A 32 3.10 13.19 0.48
CA ALA A 32 2.09 12.55 -0.35
C ALA A 32 2.71 12.18 -1.71
N ARG A 33 2.24 11.09 -2.28
CA ARG A 33 2.56 10.66 -3.65
C ARG A 33 1.26 10.58 -4.43
N LEU A 34 1.18 11.34 -5.53
CA LEU A 34 0.18 11.10 -6.55
C LEU A 34 0.81 10.16 -7.59
N LEU A 35 0.17 9.03 -7.83
CA LEU A 35 0.68 7.98 -8.70
C LEU A 35 -0.19 7.92 -9.96
N TYR A 36 0.47 7.87 -11.12
CA TYR A 36 -0.17 7.63 -12.40
C TYR A 36 0.64 6.57 -13.14
N TYR A 37 0.00 5.45 -13.45
CA TYR A 37 0.60 4.34 -14.16
C TYR A 37 0.08 4.33 -15.59
N PHE A 38 0.98 4.41 -16.57
CA PHE A 38 0.60 4.34 -17.97
C PHE A 38 0.14 2.91 -18.33
N PRO A 39 -0.79 2.77 -19.30
CA PRO A 39 -1.19 1.48 -19.83
C PRO A 39 0.04 0.70 -20.31
N ASN A 40 0.07 -0.60 -20.01
CA ASN A 40 1.14 -1.46 -20.49
C ASN A 40 0.85 -1.82 -21.96
N ALA A 41 1.69 -1.37 -22.90
CA ALA A 41 1.45 -1.51 -24.34
C ALA A 41 1.69 -2.94 -24.89
N GLY A 42 1.92 -3.93 -24.02
CA GLY A 42 2.22 -5.31 -24.42
C GLY A 42 3.62 -5.52 -25.01
N GLU A 43 4.40 -4.46 -25.22
CA GLU A 43 5.77 -4.52 -25.74
C GLU A 43 6.76 -4.39 -24.59
N GLY A 44 7.00 -5.50 -23.88
CA GLY A 44 7.95 -5.50 -22.76
C GLY A 44 7.74 -6.60 -21.74
N GLU A 45 7.34 -7.81 -22.13
CA GLU A 45 7.78 -8.99 -21.39
C GLU A 45 9.29 -9.11 -21.63
N GLY A 46 10.07 -8.33 -20.89
CA GLY A 46 11.49 -8.58 -20.74
C GLY A 46 11.64 -9.99 -20.17
N GLU A 47 12.29 -10.85 -20.95
CA GLU A 47 12.82 -12.13 -20.51
C GLU A 47 13.76 -11.92 -19.30
N GLU A 48 13.21 -11.81 -18.10
CA GLU A 48 13.92 -12.14 -16.86
C GLU A 48 13.01 -12.96 -15.96
N GLY A 49 13.02 -14.27 -16.21
CA GLY A 49 12.68 -15.27 -15.22
C GLY A 49 11.19 -15.55 -15.06
N GLY A 50 10.72 -16.61 -15.72
CA GLY A 50 9.53 -17.37 -15.34
C GLY A 50 9.66 -17.95 -13.92
N GLY A 51 9.52 -17.08 -12.93
CA GLY A 51 9.46 -17.36 -11.50
C GLY A 51 8.29 -16.61 -10.88
N LYS A 52 7.95 -16.94 -9.63
CA LYS A 52 6.74 -16.53 -8.88
C LYS A 52 6.58 -15.01 -8.62
N ASP A 53 7.31 -14.14 -9.33
CA ASP A 53 7.48 -12.71 -9.04
C ASP A 53 7.12 -11.78 -10.23
N ALA A 54 6.34 -12.25 -11.22
CA ALA A 54 5.90 -11.48 -12.40
C ALA A 54 4.93 -10.29 -12.11
N ALA A 55 4.76 -9.87 -10.85
CA ALA A 55 3.87 -8.77 -10.44
C ALA A 55 4.54 -7.38 -10.46
N SER A 56 5.71 -7.22 -11.10
CA SER A 56 6.59 -6.05 -10.91
C SER A 56 6.51 -4.96 -12.01
N SER A 57 5.48 -4.94 -12.86
CA SER A 57 5.48 -4.06 -14.04
C SER A 57 5.45 -2.55 -13.74
N TRP A 58 4.92 -2.11 -12.59
CA TRP A 58 4.70 -0.69 -12.30
C TRP A 58 5.36 -0.19 -11.02
N CYS A 59 5.36 -1.01 -9.97
CA CYS A 59 5.98 -0.69 -8.70
C CYS A 59 6.61 -1.96 -8.12
N GLY A 60 7.93 -1.95 -7.93
CA GLY A 60 8.66 -3.07 -7.35
C GLY A 60 8.31 -3.28 -5.87
N TRP A 61 8.68 -4.44 -5.34
CA TRP A 61 8.55 -4.77 -3.92
C TRP A 61 9.34 -3.78 -3.06
N HIS A 62 8.67 -3.16 -2.09
CA HIS A 62 9.30 -2.28 -1.12
C HIS A 62 8.44 -2.17 0.15
N ASN A 63 9.06 -1.68 1.22
CA ASN A 63 8.34 -1.16 2.37
C ASN A 63 8.33 0.37 2.29
N ASP A 64 7.35 0.99 2.95
CA ASP A 64 7.36 2.43 3.12
C ASP A 64 8.29 2.83 4.27
N HIS A 65 9.11 3.85 4.06
CA HIS A 65 10.03 4.34 5.10
C HIS A 65 9.32 5.04 6.27
N GLY A 66 8.10 5.55 6.09
CA GLY A 66 7.39 6.37 7.09
C GLY A 66 6.96 5.61 8.35
N SER A 67 6.26 6.28 9.27
CA SER A 67 5.63 5.60 10.42
C SER A 67 4.28 4.99 10.07
N LEU A 68 3.51 5.67 9.22
CA LEU A 68 2.19 5.26 8.77
C LEU A 68 1.96 5.76 7.34
N THR A 69 1.56 4.86 6.46
CA THR A 69 1.13 5.20 5.10
C THR A 69 -0.36 5.00 5.00
N GLY A 70 -1.06 5.97 4.42
CA GLY A 70 -2.43 5.82 3.92
C GLY A 70 -2.40 5.66 2.40
N LEU A 71 -3.15 4.71 1.88
CA LEU A 71 -3.28 4.44 0.45
C LEU A 71 -4.76 4.51 0.07
N ALA A 72 -5.09 5.43 -0.83
CA ALA A 72 -6.41 5.50 -1.44
C ALA A 72 -6.57 4.38 -2.49
N GLU A 73 -7.81 4.06 -2.82
CA GLU A 73 -8.11 3.07 -3.86
C GLU A 73 -7.56 3.46 -5.23
N ALA A 74 -7.27 2.45 -6.04
CA ALA A 74 -6.87 2.67 -7.42
C ALA A 74 -8.09 3.09 -8.25
N MET A 75 -7.89 4.08 -9.12
CA MET A 75 -8.86 4.50 -10.12
C MET A 75 -8.34 4.12 -11.51
N TYR A 76 -9.24 3.71 -12.39
CA TYR A 76 -8.93 3.30 -13.75
C TYR A 76 -9.71 4.16 -14.72
N PHE A 77 -9.07 4.58 -15.81
CA PHE A 77 -9.67 5.49 -16.79
C PHE A 77 -9.49 4.96 -18.20
N ASP A 78 -10.51 5.14 -19.05
CA ASP A 78 -10.40 4.90 -20.48
C ASP A 78 -9.63 6.02 -21.21
N ALA A 79 -9.43 5.87 -22.52
CA ALA A 79 -8.70 6.85 -23.34
C ALA A 79 -9.39 8.23 -23.42
N ASP A 80 -10.67 8.31 -23.11
CA ASP A 80 -11.45 9.55 -23.07
C ASP A 80 -11.48 10.16 -21.66
N GLY A 81 -10.78 9.56 -20.69
CA GLY A 81 -10.72 10.01 -19.30
C GLY A 81 -11.94 9.66 -18.45
N ARG A 82 -12.79 8.72 -18.89
CA ARG A 82 -13.93 8.24 -18.09
C ARG A 82 -13.47 7.15 -17.14
N GLU A 83 -13.93 7.22 -15.89
CA GLU A 83 -13.67 6.17 -14.91
C GLU A 83 -14.34 4.86 -15.33
N VAL A 84 -13.58 3.77 -15.28
CA VAL A 84 -14.02 2.42 -15.66
C VAL A 84 -13.65 1.42 -14.56
N PRO A 85 -14.31 0.24 -14.50
CA PRO A 85 -13.84 -0.85 -13.67
C PRO A 85 -12.41 -1.26 -14.05
N CYS A 86 -11.69 -1.89 -13.11
CA CYS A 86 -10.35 -2.42 -13.36
C CYS A 86 -10.36 -3.30 -14.62
N PRO A 87 -9.63 -2.92 -15.69
CA PRO A 87 -9.66 -3.65 -16.96
C PRO A 87 -8.77 -4.90 -16.96
N ASP A 88 -7.92 -5.06 -15.95
CA ASP A 88 -6.97 -6.17 -15.82
C ASP A 88 -7.17 -6.90 -14.49
N GLU A 89 -7.63 -8.16 -14.57
CA GLU A 89 -7.84 -8.99 -13.39
C GLU A 89 -6.54 -9.32 -12.64
N GLY A 90 -5.39 -9.27 -13.31
CA GLY A 90 -4.06 -9.46 -12.73
C GLY A 90 -3.48 -8.22 -12.05
N ALA A 91 -4.04 -7.03 -12.31
CA ALA A 91 -3.56 -5.78 -11.75
C ALA A 91 -4.04 -5.55 -10.30
N GLY A 92 -3.27 -4.79 -9.54
CA GLY A 92 -3.67 -4.28 -8.22
C GLY A 92 -2.54 -4.25 -7.21
N LEU A 93 -2.92 -4.11 -5.94
CA LEU A 93 -2.00 -4.09 -4.82
C LEU A 93 -1.71 -5.52 -4.35
N PHE A 94 -0.43 -5.88 -4.30
CA PHE A 94 0.02 -7.15 -3.74
C PHE A 94 0.84 -6.92 -2.49
N VAL A 95 0.58 -7.71 -1.45
CA VAL A 95 1.30 -7.67 -0.18
C VAL A 95 1.92 -9.04 0.09
N ARG A 96 3.14 -9.04 0.59
CA ARG A 96 3.83 -10.25 1.02
C ARG A 96 3.72 -10.39 2.53
N THR A 97 3.17 -11.52 2.99
CA THR A 97 3.09 -11.83 4.43
C THR A 97 4.47 -12.18 4.98
N ARG A 98 4.61 -12.18 6.32
CA ARG A 98 5.84 -12.62 7.01
C ARG A 98 6.24 -14.06 6.69
N GLN A 99 5.29 -14.88 6.25
CA GLN A 99 5.53 -16.27 5.82
C GLN A 99 5.93 -16.36 4.34
N GLY A 100 6.12 -15.22 3.68
CA GLY A 100 6.51 -15.13 2.27
C GLY A 100 5.37 -15.31 1.27
N LYS A 101 4.13 -15.50 1.72
CA LYS A 101 2.95 -15.65 0.84
C LYS A 101 2.57 -14.30 0.23
N VAL A 102 2.38 -14.26 -1.08
CA VAL A 102 1.86 -13.09 -1.80
C VAL A 102 0.33 -13.15 -1.81
N VAL A 103 -0.32 -12.04 -1.47
CA VAL A 103 -1.77 -11.89 -1.43
C VAL A 103 -2.15 -10.60 -2.15
N ARG A 104 -3.15 -10.67 -3.05
CA ARG A 104 -3.78 -9.49 -3.65
C ARG A 104 -4.72 -8.85 -2.63
N VAL A 105 -4.53 -7.57 -2.36
CA VAL A 105 -5.36 -6.80 -1.44
C VAL A 105 -6.46 -6.10 -2.23
N VAL A 106 -7.70 -6.29 -1.80
CA VAL A 106 -8.88 -5.60 -2.35
C VAL A 106 -9.42 -4.67 -1.28
N THR A 107 -9.45 -3.37 -1.57
CA THR A 107 -10.06 -2.35 -0.72
C THR A 107 -11.51 -2.13 -1.12
N PRO A 108 -12.44 -1.97 -0.15
CA PRO A 108 -13.80 -1.56 -0.47
C PRO A 108 -13.84 -0.17 -1.13
N PRO A 109 -14.86 0.11 -1.98
CA PRO A 109 -15.04 1.44 -2.56
C PRO A 109 -15.07 2.56 -1.51
N GLY A 110 -14.35 3.64 -1.76
CA GLY A 110 -14.25 4.80 -0.84
C GLY A 110 -13.44 4.54 0.45
N ALA A 111 -12.77 3.39 0.57
CA ALA A 111 -11.91 3.10 1.71
C ALA A 111 -10.49 3.64 1.52
N VAL A 112 -9.81 3.88 2.65
CA VAL A 112 -8.36 4.14 2.69
C VAL A 112 -7.71 2.99 3.45
N ALA A 113 -6.75 2.32 2.81
CA ALA A 113 -5.93 1.32 3.44
C ALA A 113 -4.81 1.98 4.24
N PHE A 114 -4.44 1.39 5.37
CA PHE A 114 -3.32 1.86 6.18
C PHE A 114 -2.28 0.76 6.36
N GLN A 115 -1.01 1.13 6.21
CA GLN A 115 0.15 0.26 6.44
C GLN A 115 1.10 0.92 7.44
N ILE A 116 1.65 0.12 8.35
CA ILE A 116 2.74 0.53 9.24
C ILE A 116 4.05 0.49 8.44
N GLY A 117 4.79 1.60 8.43
CA GLY A 117 6.08 1.68 7.76
C GLY A 117 7.27 1.39 8.67
N GLU A 118 8.47 1.37 8.10
CA GLU A 118 9.69 0.92 8.78
C GLU A 118 10.10 1.81 9.96
N THR A 119 9.84 3.13 9.90
CA THR A 119 10.16 4.02 11.02
C THR A 119 9.39 3.65 12.30
N ALA A 120 8.26 2.94 12.19
CA ALA A 120 7.54 2.44 13.36
C ALA A 120 8.29 1.42 14.22
N GLN A 121 9.42 0.91 13.74
CA GLN A 121 10.25 -0.06 14.46
C GLN A 121 11.23 0.58 15.45
N VAL A 122 11.49 1.89 15.34
CA VAL A 122 12.61 2.54 16.06
C VAL A 122 12.18 3.63 17.04
N HIS A 123 10.91 4.02 17.06
CA HIS A 123 10.34 4.88 18.10
C HIS A 123 9.52 4.09 19.11
#